data_AF-A0A1H3VZH4-F1
#
_entry.id   AF-A0A1H3VZH4-F1
#
_cell.length_a   1.000
_cell.length_b   1.000
_cell.length_c   1.000
_cell.angle_alpha   90.00
_cell.angle_beta   90.00
_cell.angle_gamma   90.00
#
_symmetry.space_group_name_H-M   'P 1'
#
loop_
_entity.id
_entity.type
_entity.pdbx_description
1 polymer ?
#
loop_
_entity_poly.entity_id
_entity_poly.type
_entity_poly.pdbx_seq_one_letter_code
_entity_poly.pdbx_strand_id
1 'polypeptide(L)'
;MKTFILSILFIFPFAAIAQRTFKFSLINAETGKPMAKKWVTILKDKDRWINFVHSDSLGIVTFSTSNYDSTATYQAEIVNRWENSVQAGMFDITGIKNSQPVIKLTPAAYSMPYACGTRMYSGYQPKEPYSINELPHHIQVKVKSYLSSRVGKDFCKKLLLNGGQIVDIERLYAVNPSARSWESVPPIYSLCFMVWDRLKRSSSYNFILNLNQKGTLLGIVELPDIKHNSTKGKIMTMDDAKKIALANSFYDKYTKVNSCYYKKIDSIVWVFEQQEPGEGTRNLTKLLINAHTGAIVDRVTSKVEVMY
;
A
#
# COMPACT_ATOMS: atom_id res chain seq x y z
N MET A 1 -29.12 -19.43 -69.30
CA MET A 1 -27.90 -19.26 -68.48
C MET A 1 -27.55 -17.79 -68.40
N LYS A 2 -27.87 -17.12 -67.28
CA LYS A 2 -27.32 -15.80 -66.93
C LYS A 2 -26.81 -15.90 -65.50
N THR A 3 -25.51 -15.72 -65.37
CA THR A 3 -24.66 -15.98 -64.21
C THR A 3 -24.95 -14.95 -63.13
N PHE A 4 -25.45 -15.40 -61.98
CA PHE A 4 -25.58 -14.61 -60.76
C PHE A 4 -24.20 -14.60 -60.08
N ILE A 5 -23.41 -13.54 -60.27
CA ILE A 5 -22.18 -13.32 -59.51
C ILE A 5 -22.58 -12.67 -58.20
N LEU A 6 -22.66 -13.49 -57.15
CA LEU A 6 -22.89 -13.08 -55.78
C LEU A 6 -21.59 -12.46 -55.23
N SER A 7 -21.44 -11.15 -55.38
CA SER A 7 -20.35 -10.39 -54.76
C SER A 7 -20.58 -10.29 -53.25
N ILE A 8 -20.12 -11.30 -52.51
CA ILE A 8 -19.92 -11.21 -51.06
C ILE A 8 -18.73 -10.25 -50.84
N LEU A 9 -19.04 -8.96 -50.79
CA LEU A 9 -18.16 -7.95 -50.20
C LEU A 9 -18.03 -8.30 -48.72
N PHE A 10 -16.97 -9.04 -48.39
CA PHE A 10 -16.42 -9.11 -47.04
C PHE A 10 -16.00 -7.70 -46.64
N ILE A 11 -16.95 -6.93 -46.11
CA ILE A 11 -16.66 -5.75 -45.29
C ILE A 11 -16.16 -6.33 -43.97
N PHE A 12 -14.91 -6.76 -43.93
CA PHE A 12 -14.20 -6.81 -42.67
C PHE A 12 -13.98 -5.35 -42.29
N PRO A 13 -14.62 -4.82 -41.23
CA PRO A 13 -14.16 -3.57 -40.68
C PRO A 13 -12.73 -3.86 -40.21
N PHE A 14 -11.74 -3.37 -40.96
CA PHE A 14 -10.43 -3.06 -40.39
C PHE A 14 -10.71 -2.00 -39.32
N ALA A 15 -11.18 -2.44 -38.15
CA ALA A 15 -11.05 -1.68 -36.93
C ALA A 15 -9.55 -1.59 -36.73
N ALA A 16 -8.94 -0.56 -37.33
CA ALA A 16 -7.58 -0.16 -37.03
C ALA A 16 -7.57 0.07 -35.52
N ILE A 17 -7.01 -0.90 -34.80
CA ILE A 17 -6.81 -0.81 -33.37
C ILE A 17 -5.87 0.38 -33.21
N ALA A 18 -6.45 1.53 -32.86
CA ALA A 18 -5.74 2.79 -32.83
C ALA A 18 -4.76 2.77 -31.66
N GLN A 19 -3.57 2.22 -31.91
CA GLN A 19 -2.48 2.27 -30.97
C GLN A 19 -2.01 3.72 -30.85
N ARG A 20 -2.09 4.27 -29.65
CA ARG A 20 -1.57 5.60 -29.35
C ARG A 20 -0.38 5.48 -28.42
N THR A 21 0.71 6.15 -28.79
CA THR A 21 1.92 6.28 -27.96
C THR A 21 1.90 7.61 -27.21
N PHE A 22 2.27 7.55 -25.94
CA PHE A 22 2.36 8.69 -25.04
C PHE A 22 3.80 8.84 -24.56
N LYS A 23 4.22 10.08 -24.32
CA LYS A 23 5.50 10.44 -23.73
C LYS A 23 5.32 11.54 -22.70
N PHE A 24 6.04 11.46 -21.58
CA PHE A 24 6.17 12.54 -20.59
C PHE A 24 7.55 12.48 -19.94
N SER A 25 8.01 13.61 -19.42
CA SER A 25 9.31 13.74 -18.73
C SER A 25 9.14 13.78 -17.22
N LEU A 26 10.03 13.10 -16.50
CA LEU A 26 10.19 13.19 -15.07
C LEU A 26 11.44 14.01 -14.76
N ILE A 27 11.27 15.11 -14.02
CA ILE A 27 12.39 15.94 -13.56
C ILE A 27 12.36 16.11 -12.06
N ASN A 28 13.54 16.27 -11.47
CA ASN A 28 13.68 16.63 -10.07
C ASN A 28 13.19 18.06 -9.88
N ALA A 29 12.20 18.25 -9.01
CA ALA A 29 11.56 19.55 -8.76
C ALA A 29 12.53 20.61 -8.23
N GLU A 30 13.59 20.21 -7.53
CA GLU A 30 14.58 21.07 -6.90
C GLU A 30 15.72 21.43 -7.86
N THR A 31 16.21 20.46 -8.62
CA THR A 31 17.41 20.64 -9.46
C THR A 31 17.10 20.84 -10.96
N GLY A 32 15.86 20.56 -11.39
CA GLY A 32 15.46 20.55 -12.79
C GLY A 32 16.07 19.41 -13.62
N LYS A 33 16.92 18.56 -13.03
CA LYS A 33 17.60 17.47 -13.73
C LYS A 33 16.65 16.30 -14.02
N PRO A 34 16.85 15.55 -15.13
CA PRO A 34 16.09 14.34 -15.41
C PRO A 34 16.15 13.30 -14.29
N MET A 35 15.05 12.55 -14.10
CA MET A 35 14.98 11.45 -13.15
C MET A 35 14.85 10.11 -13.87
N ALA A 36 15.97 9.40 -14.00
CA ALA A 36 16.04 8.10 -14.66
C ALA A 36 15.57 6.94 -13.78
N LYS A 37 15.18 5.83 -14.43
CA LYS A 37 14.81 4.54 -13.83
C LYS A 37 13.64 4.59 -12.84
N LYS A 38 12.82 5.65 -12.89
CA LYS A 38 11.66 5.75 -12.01
C LYS A 38 10.52 4.91 -12.56
N TRP A 39 10.03 3.98 -11.76
CA TRP A 39 8.85 3.19 -12.06
C TRP A 39 7.59 4.06 -12.00
N VAL A 40 6.73 3.89 -13.02
CA VAL A 40 5.46 4.59 -13.16
C VAL A 40 4.38 3.58 -13.54
N THR A 41 3.29 3.60 -12.79
CA THR A 41 2.05 2.92 -13.13
C THR A 41 1.20 3.84 -13.98
N ILE A 42 0.74 3.37 -15.13
CA ILE A 42 -0.20 4.13 -15.97
C ILE A 42 -1.61 3.66 -15.67
N LEU A 43 -2.45 4.59 -15.24
CA LEU A 43 -3.85 4.37 -14.94
C LEU A 43 -4.73 5.06 -15.98
N LYS A 44 -5.88 4.46 -16.28
CA LYS A 44 -6.99 5.09 -16.98
C LYS A 44 -8.12 5.30 -15.99
N ASP A 45 -8.73 6.48 -16.01
CA ASP A 45 -9.85 6.87 -15.15
C ASP A 45 -9.55 6.66 -13.67
N LYS A 46 -8.27 6.86 -13.29
CA LYS A 46 -7.71 6.75 -11.93
C LYS A 46 -7.69 5.35 -11.31
N ASP A 47 -8.30 4.33 -11.92
CA ASP A 47 -8.49 3.02 -11.27
C ASP A 47 -8.20 1.82 -12.17
N ARG A 48 -8.05 2.02 -13.48
CA ARG A 48 -7.80 0.92 -14.42
C ARG A 48 -6.34 0.89 -14.81
N TRP A 49 -5.62 -0.13 -14.36
CA TRP A 49 -4.25 -0.39 -14.77
C TRP A 49 -4.15 -0.56 -16.30
N ILE A 50 -3.26 0.20 -16.93
CA ILE A 50 -2.99 0.16 -18.38
C ILE A 50 -1.60 -0.40 -18.65
N ASN A 51 -0.59 0.08 -17.93
CA ASN A 51 0.80 -0.28 -18.17
C ASN A 51 1.67 -0.01 -16.93
N PHE A 52 2.87 -0.58 -16.92
CA PHE A 52 3.91 -0.34 -15.94
C PHE A 52 5.26 -0.18 -16.64
N VAL A 53 5.85 1.01 -16.53
CA VAL A 53 7.03 1.42 -17.31
C VAL A 53 8.01 2.19 -16.43
N HIS A 54 9.27 2.27 -16.84
CA HIS A 54 10.26 3.11 -16.17
C HIS A 54 10.71 4.26 -17.08
N SER A 55 11.17 5.35 -16.47
CA SER A 55 11.83 6.43 -17.21
C SER A 55 13.22 6.03 -17.71
N ASP A 56 13.58 6.48 -18.91
CA ASP A 56 14.92 6.28 -19.48
C ASP A 56 15.98 7.18 -18.82
N SER A 57 17.22 7.19 -19.36
CA SER A 57 18.32 8.02 -18.85
C SER A 57 18.06 9.53 -18.95
N LEU A 58 17.15 9.95 -19.82
CA LEU A 58 16.70 11.34 -19.99
C LEU A 58 15.44 11.65 -19.18
N GLY A 59 15.01 10.73 -18.31
CA GLY A 59 13.80 10.88 -17.51
C GLY A 59 12.52 10.77 -18.32
N ILE A 60 12.58 10.31 -19.57
CA ILE A 60 11.42 10.20 -20.45
C ILE A 60 10.74 8.85 -20.21
N VAL A 61 9.44 8.90 -19.97
CA VAL A 61 8.58 7.72 -19.91
C VAL A 61 7.81 7.62 -21.22
N THR A 62 7.87 6.44 -21.86
CA THR A 62 7.13 6.15 -23.10
C THR A 62 6.27 4.91 -22.90
N PHE A 63 5.00 4.98 -23.28
CA PHE A 63 4.11 3.81 -23.31
C PHE A 63 3.12 3.90 -24.48
N SER A 64 2.55 2.75 -24.88
CA SER A 64 1.49 2.70 -25.87
C SER A 64 0.24 2.01 -25.31
N THR A 65 -0.93 2.38 -25.81
CA THR A 65 -2.20 1.71 -25.54
C THR A 65 -2.93 1.41 -26.85
N SER A 66 -3.39 0.17 -27.02
CA SER A 66 -4.12 -0.30 -28.21
C SER A 66 -5.58 0.15 -28.24
N ASN A 67 -6.17 0.46 -27.09
CA ASN A 67 -7.56 0.87 -26.94
C ASN A 67 -7.64 2.30 -26.41
N TYR A 68 -7.07 3.25 -27.17
CA TYR A 68 -7.08 4.65 -26.78
C TYR A 68 -8.52 5.17 -26.74
N ASP A 69 -8.87 5.80 -25.62
CA ASP A 69 -10.17 6.42 -25.40
C ASP A 69 -9.97 7.92 -25.20
N SER A 70 -10.43 8.70 -26.18
CA SER A 70 -10.29 10.16 -26.15
C SER A 70 -11.13 10.87 -25.10
N THR A 71 -12.12 10.17 -24.52
CA THR A 71 -12.99 10.71 -23.47
C THR A 71 -12.48 10.41 -22.06
N ALA A 72 -11.51 9.51 -21.96
CA ALA A 72 -10.96 9.08 -20.69
C ALA A 72 -9.81 9.95 -20.21
N THR A 73 -9.53 9.81 -18.92
CA THR A 73 -8.32 10.38 -18.33
C THR A 73 -7.24 9.32 -18.23
N TYR A 74 -6.00 9.71 -18.44
CA TYR A 74 -4.80 8.90 -18.25
C TYR A 74 -3.93 9.58 -17.21
N GLN A 75 -3.46 8.81 -16.23
CA GLN A 75 -2.62 9.31 -15.16
C GLN A 75 -1.33 8.51 -15.04
N ALA A 76 -0.26 9.21 -14.70
CA ALA A 76 0.98 8.62 -14.21
C ALA A 76 0.92 8.55 -12.69
N GLU A 77 0.86 7.35 -12.14
CA GLU A 77 1.00 7.09 -10.72
C GLU A 77 2.45 6.69 -10.40
N ILE A 78 3.05 7.40 -9.45
CA ILE A 78 4.37 7.11 -8.91
C ILE A 78 4.17 6.72 -7.45
N VAL A 79 4.37 5.43 -7.18
CA VAL A 79 4.18 4.86 -5.84
C VAL A 79 5.50 4.71 -5.10
N ASN A 80 5.44 4.86 -3.78
CA ASN A 80 6.54 4.62 -2.87
C ASN A 80 6.64 3.11 -2.52
N ARG A 81 6.75 2.24 -3.54
CA ARG A 81 6.77 0.77 -3.37
C ARG A 81 8.15 0.14 -3.54
N TRP A 82 8.95 0.63 -4.50
CA TRP A 82 10.16 -0.06 -4.96
C TRP A 82 11.40 0.83 -4.95
N GLU A 83 11.26 2.11 -5.32
CA GLU A 83 12.33 3.09 -5.32
C GLU A 83 11.85 4.36 -4.62
N ASN A 84 11.98 4.35 -3.30
CA ASN A 84 11.40 5.35 -2.39
C ASN A 84 12.19 6.67 -2.36
N SER A 85 12.65 7.13 -3.52
CA SER A 85 13.51 8.32 -3.64
C SER A 85 12.73 9.58 -4.00
N VAL A 86 11.41 9.51 -4.17
CA VAL A 86 10.54 10.63 -4.56
C VAL A 86 9.23 10.60 -3.79
N GLN A 87 8.60 11.77 -3.63
CA GLN A 87 7.26 11.86 -3.09
C GLN A 87 6.27 11.15 -4.02
N ALA A 88 5.48 10.23 -3.46
CA ALA A 88 4.43 9.54 -4.20
C ALA A 88 3.32 10.50 -4.64
N GLY A 89 2.69 10.20 -5.77
CA GLY A 89 1.68 11.05 -6.36
C GLY A 89 1.04 10.46 -7.61
N MET A 90 -0.12 10.99 -7.96
CA MET A 90 -0.81 10.72 -9.22
C MET A 90 -0.90 12.00 -10.02
N PHE A 91 -0.46 11.96 -11.27
CA PHE A 91 -0.31 13.11 -12.13
C PHE A 91 -1.13 12.92 -13.40
N ASP A 92 -1.99 13.89 -13.72
CA ASP A 92 -2.75 13.85 -14.96
C ASP A 92 -1.81 14.06 -16.15
N ILE A 93 -1.85 13.13 -17.10
CA ILE A 93 -1.11 13.18 -18.36
C ILE A 93 -2.07 13.29 -19.56
N THR A 94 -3.37 13.48 -19.29
CA THR A 94 -4.42 13.73 -20.29
C THR A 94 -4.32 15.16 -20.81
N GLY A 95 -4.70 15.37 -22.07
CA GLY A 95 -5.04 16.71 -22.56
C GLY A 95 -3.90 17.54 -23.15
N ILE A 96 -2.65 17.09 -23.10
CA ILE A 96 -1.56 17.82 -23.74
C ILE A 96 -1.42 17.36 -25.19
N LYS A 97 -2.32 17.84 -26.05
CA LYS A 97 -2.18 17.71 -27.50
C LYS A 97 -0.94 18.55 -27.90
N ASN A 98 0.07 17.89 -28.45
CA ASN A 98 1.26 18.48 -29.10
C ASN A 98 2.42 18.92 -28.19
N SER A 99 2.43 18.61 -26.89
CA SER A 99 3.66 18.74 -26.10
C SER A 99 3.85 17.59 -25.12
N GLN A 100 5.10 17.37 -24.74
CA GLN A 100 5.49 16.34 -23.79
C GLN A 100 5.28 16.90 -22.37
N PRO A 101 4.33 16.35 -21.57
CA PRO A 101 4.12 16.79 -20.20
C PRO A 101 5.40 16.65 -19.38
N VAL A 102 5.61 17.57 -18.44
CA VAL A 102 6.73 17.51 -17.49
C VAL A 102 6.16 17.34 -16.09
N ILE A 103 6.43 16.20 -15.49
CA ILE A 103 6.10 15.91 -14.10
C ILE A 103 7.32 16.25 -13.24
N LYS A 104 7.12 17.18 -12.30
CA LYS A 104 8.14 17.56 -11.32
C LYS A 104 7.99 16.68 -10.09
N LEU A 105 9.03 15.93 -9.76
CA LEU A 105 9.08 15.05 -8.61
C LEU A 105 9.97 15.63 -7.53
N THR A 106 9.42 15.81 -6.34
CA THR A 106 10.20 16.18 -5.17
C THR A 106 10.94 14.95 -4.66
N PRO A 107 12.27 14.99 -4.52
CA PRO A 107 13.01 13.92 -3.86
C PRO A 107 12.46 13.65 -2.46
N ALA A 108 12.32 12.38 -2.10
CA ALA A 108 11.98 12.03 -0.74
C ALA A 108 13.22 12.24 0.13
N ALA A 109 13.06 12.89 1.29
CA ALA A 109 14.16 13.07 2.24
C ALA A 109 14.76 11.73 2.70
N TYR A 110 13.95 10.66 2.71
CA TYR A 110 14.34 9.32 3.10
C TYR A 110 13.58 8.26 2.30
N SER A 111 14.24 7.14 2.04
CA SER A 111 13.58 5.91 1.58
C SER A 111 12.76 5.34 2.73
N MET A 112 11.43 5.33 2.58
CA MET A 112 10.52 4.72 3.56
C MET A 112 10.10 3.35 3.05
N PRO A 113 10.35 2.26 3.80
CA PRO A 113 9.97 0.92 3.35
C PRO A 113 8.46 0.84 3.16
N TYR A 114 8.01 0.26 2.04
CA TYR A 114 6.60 0.04 1.81
C TYR A 114 6.05 -0.95 2.84
N ALA A 115 5.06 -0.53 3.62
CA ALA A 115 4.60 -1.28 4.79
C ALA A 115 3.38 -2.15 4.54
N CYS A 116 2.47 -1.74 3.64
CA CYS A 116 1.15 -2.36 3.53
C CYS A 116 0.67 -2.45 2.09
N GLY A 117 0.40 -3.68 1.65
CA GLY A 117 -0.16 -4.00 0.34
C GLY A 117 -1.54 -3.38 0.07
N THR A 118 -1.89 -3.28 -1.22
CA THR A 118 -3.25 -2.96 -1.68
C THR A 118 -4.00 -4.24 -2.05
N ARG A 119 -5.28 -4.32 -1.70
CA ARG A 119 -6.15 -5.43 -2.13
C ARG A 119 -6.88 -5.03 -3.41
N MET A 120 -6.71 -5.81 -4.47
CA MET A 120 -7.49 -5.66 -5.69
C MET A 120 -8.85 -6.35 -5.55
N TYR A 121 -9.87 -5.77 -6.18
CA TYR A 121 -11.25 -6.26 -6.12
C TYR A 121 -11.77 -6.55 -7.53
N SER A 122 -11.34 -7.66 -8.12
CA SER A 122 -11.79 -8.19 -9.44
C SER A 122 -12.11 -7.10 -10.47
N GLY A 123 -11.07 -6.48 -11.03
CA GLY A 123 -11.20 -5.41 -12.03
C GLY A 123 -11.30 -3.99 -11.47
N TYR A 124 -11.41 -3.84 -10.14
CA TYR A 124 -11.28 -2.57 -9.44
C TYR A 124 -9.94 -2.49 -8.68
N GLN A 125 -9.16 -1.43 -8.92
CA GLN A 125 -7.97 -1.08 -8.13
C GLN A 125 -8.29 0.13 -7.24
N PRO A 126 -8.31 -0.04 -5.91
CA PRO A 126 -8.45 1.08 -5.00
C PRO A 126 -7.34 2.11 -5.17
N LYS A 127 -7.65 3.38 -4.93
CA LYS A 127 -6.66 4.45 -4.93
C LYS A 127 -5.75 4.32 -3.70
N GLU A 128 -4.44 4.36 -3.88
CA GLU A 128 -3.51 4.46 -2.75
C GLU A 128 -3.47 5.90 -2.20
N PRO A 129 -3.61 6.13 -0.88
CA PRO A 129 -3.45 7.46 -0.30
C PRO A 129 -1.97 7.78 -0.07
N TYR A 130 -1.45 8.81 -0.74
CA TYR A 130 -0.04 9.23 -0.56
C TYR A 130 0.16 10.16 0.64
N SER A 131 -0.92 10.78 1.12
CA SER A 131 -0.91 11.59 2.33
C SER A 131 -2.29 11.63 2.97
N ILE A 132 -2.34 11.97 4.26
CA ILE A 132 -3.62 12.17 4.95
C ILE A 132 -4.43 13.32 4.33
N ASN A 133 -3.77 14.27 3.67
CA ASN A 133 -4.43 15.44 3.09
C ASN A 133 -5.25 15.10 1.83
N GLU A 134 -5.08 13.90 1.27
CA GLU A 134 -5.89 13.42 0.14
C GLU A 134 -7.25 12.87 0.55
N LEU A 135 -7.45 12.62 1.84
CA LEU A 135 -8.74 12.18 2.36
C LEU A 135 -9.71 13.37 2.39
N PRO A 136 -11.04 13.15 2.29
CA PRO A 136 -12.01 14.22 2.55
C PRO A 136 -11.78 14.86 3.92
N HIS A 137 -11.92 16.19 4.02
CA HIS A 137 -11.54 16.94 5.24
C HIS A 137 -12.14 16.36 6.53
N HIS A 138 -13.41 15.98 6.51
CA HIS A 138 -14.07 15.37 7.66
C HIS A 138 -13.45 14.02 8.09
N ILE A 139 -12.95 13.22 7.14
CA ILE A 139 -12.21 11.97 7.43
C ILE A 139 -10.85 12.30 8.03
N GLN A 140 -10.14 13.32 7.50
CA GLN A 140 -8.86 13.75 8.06
C GLN A 140 -8.97 14.12 9.54
N VAL A 141 -9.98 14.92 9.88
CA VAL A 141 -10.25 15.36 11.26
C VAL A 141 -10.51 14.15 12.16
N LYS A 142 -11.35 13.21 11.72
CA LYS A 142 -11.64 11.98 12.47
C LYS A 142 -10.38 11.15 12.69
N VAL A 143 -9.61 10.86 11.65
CA VAL A 143 -8.36 10.09 11.75
C VAL A 143 -7.37 10.75 12.71
N LYS A 144 -7.11 12.06 12.54
CA LYS A 144 -6.20 12.81 13.41
C LYS A 144 -6.68 12.81 14.87
N SER A 145 -7.99 12.99 15.08
CA SER A 145 -8.61 12.93 16.41
C SER A 145 -8.46 11.56 17.05
N TYR A 146 -8.77 10.48 16.32
CA TYR A 146 -8.64 9.11 16.82
C TYR A 146 -7.20 8.79 17.24
N LEU A 147 -6.24 9.03 16.34
CA LEU A 147 -4.82 8.79 16.63
C LEU A 147 -4.36 9.63 17.83
N SER A 148 -4.63 10.93 17.84
CA SER A 148 -4.24 11.81 18.95
C SER A 148 -4.89 11.41 20.27
N SER A 149 -6.13 10.91 20.24
CA SER A 149 -6.81 10.44 21.45
C SER A 149 -6.20 9.16 22.02
N ARG A 150 -5.64 8.31 21.15
CA ARG A 150 -5.03 7.02 21.53
C ARG A 150 -3.59 7.17 21.99
N VAL A 151 -2.79 7.98 21.30
CA VAL A 151 -1.33 8.06 21.53
C VAL A 151 -0.83 9.38 22.07
N GLY A 152 -1.68 10.41 22.13
CA GLY A 152 -1.29 11.76 22.49
C GLY A 152 -0.61 12.51 21.35
N LYS A 153 -0.58 13.84 21.45
CA LYS A 153 -0.11 14.73 20.35
C LYS A 153 1.36 14.50 20.00
N ASP A 154 2.22 14.25 20.99
CA ASP A 154 3.66 14.13 20.76
C ASP A 154 4.03 12.81 20.07
N PHE A 155 3.42 11.70 20.48
CA PHE A 155 3.62 10.44 19.78
C PHE A 155 3.00 10.48 18.38
N CYS A 156 1.86 11.16 18.21
CA CYS A 156 1.21 11.28 16.90
C CYS A 156 2.13 11.90 15.82
N LYS A 157 3.10 12.75 16.21
CA LYS A 157 4.12 13.31 15.29
C LYS A 157 5.08 12.26 14.70
N LYS A 158 5.14 11.07 15.31
CA LYS A 158 5.92 9.91 14.85
C LYS A 158 5.13 9.02 13.89
N LEU A 159 3.82 9.21 13.78
CA LEU A 159 2.98 8.41 12.90
C LEU A 159 3.02 8.99 11.49
N LEU A 160 3.40 8.15 10.52
CA LEU A 160 3.41 8.51 9.11
C LEU A 160 2.46 7.59 8.36
N LEU A 161 1.57 8.17 7.54
CA LEU A 161 0.79 7.38 6.58
C LEU A 161 1.77 6.86 5.53
N ASN A 162 1.81 5.55 5.35
CA ASN A 162 2.77 4.87 4.49
C ASN A 162 2.08 3.79 3.65
N GLY A 163 1.02 4.24 2.96
CA GLY A 163 0.21 3.42 2.07
C GLY A 163 -1.19 3.15 2.61
N GLY A 164 -1.83 2.14 2.01
CA GLY A 164 -3.23 1.79 2.26
C GLY A 164 -4.06 1.90 1.00
N GLN A 165 -5.37 2.07 1.15
CA GLN A 165 -6.31 2.17 0.05
C GLN A 165 -7.54 3.00 0.41
N ILE A 166 -8.04 3.72 -0.61
CA ILE A 166 -9.31 4.42 -0.63
C ILE A 166 -10.19 3.74 -1.69
N VAL A 167 -11.31 3.19 -1.26
CA VAL A 167 -12.29 2.53 -2.13
C VAL A 167 -13.39 3.53 -2.49
N ASP A 168 -13.56 3.76 -3.78
CA ASP A 168 -14.78 4.34 -4.36
C ASP A 168 -15.80 3.21 -4.51
N ILE A 169 -16.76 3.17 -3.58
CA ILE A 169 -17.72 2.07 -3.48
C ILE A 169 -18.67 2.01 -4.67
N GLU A 170 -19.07 3.16 -5.21
CA GLU A 170 -19.96 3.23 -6.37
C GLU A 170 -19.25 2.71 -7.62
N ARG A 171 -17.98 3.11 -7.78
CA ARG A 171 -17.15 2.61 -8.87
C ARG A 171 -16.88 1.11 -8.75
N LEU A 172 -16.58 0.62 -7.54
CA LEU A 172 -16.42 -0.81 -7.27
C LEU A 172 -17.68 -1.58 -7.69
N TYR A 173 -18.87 -1.11 -7.32
CA TYR A 173 -20.11 -1.76 -7.71
C TYR A 173 -20.43 -1.67 -9.20
N ALA A 174 -19.99 -0.62 -9.88
CA ALA A 174 -20.17 -0.48 -11.32
C ALA A 174 -19.32 -1.49 -12.10
N VAL A 175 -18.06 -1.72 -11.69
CA VAL A 175 -17.14 -2.64 -12.39
C VAL A 175 -17.21 -4.08 -11.87
N ASN A 176 -17.70 -4.27 -10.65
CA ASN A 176 -17.94 -5.56 -10.03
C ASN A 176 -19.29 -5.59 -9.30
N PRO A 177 -20.41 -5.79 -10.03
CA PRO A 177 -21.76 -5.81 -9.44
C PRO A 177 -21.95 -6.84 -8.32
N SER A 178 -21.22 -7.97 -8.37
CA SER A 178 -21.27 -9.01 -7.34
C SER A 178 -20.80 -8.52 -5.95
N ALA A 179 -20.03 -7.43 -5.91
CA ALA A 179 -19.59 -6.85 -4.64
C ALA A 179 -20.73 -6.30 -3.78
N ARG A 180 -21.92 -6.06 -4.36
CA ARG A 180 -23.12 -5.65 -3.62
C ARG A 180 -23.65 -6.75 -2.70
N SER A 181 -23.39 -8.02 -3.01
CA SER A 181 -23.85 -9.18 -2.24
C SER A 181 -22.77 -9.77 -1.32
N TRP A 182 -21.63 -9.09 -1.15
CA TRP A 182 -20.61 -9.54 -0.19
C TRP A 182 -21.14 -9.40 1.23
N GLU A 183 -20.84 -10.39 2.07
CA GLU A 183 -21.24 -10.41 3.49
C GLU A 183 -20.72 -9.21 4.27
N SER A 184 -19.58 -8.64 3.84
CA SER A 184 -19.01 -7.43 4.43
C SER A 184 -18.63 -6.43 3.35
N VAL A 185 -19.04 -5.18 3.57
CA VAL A 185 -18.57 -4.04 2.78
C VAL A 185 -17.09 -3.83 3.10
N PRO A 186 -16.20 -3.78 2.09
CA PRO A 186 -14.80 -3.53 2.35
C PRO A 186 -14.60 -2.16 3.04
N PRO A 187 -13.56 -2.00 3.87
CA PRO A 187 -13.21 -0.69 4.41
C PRO A 187 -13.05 0.33 3.29
N ILE A 188 -13.75 1.46 3.40
CA ILE A 188 -13.67 2.56 2.43
C ILE A 188 -12.31 3.24 2.53
N TYR A 189 -11.79 3.36 3.75
CA TYR A 189 -10.43 3.81 4.00
C TYR A 189 -9.72 2.73 4.79
N SER A 190 -8.71 2.10 4.21
CA SER A 190 -7.78 1.22 4.92
C SER A 190 -6.44 1.93 4.93
N LEU A 191 -6.12 2.62 6.03
CA LEU A 191 -4.99 3.53 6.10
C LEU A 191 -3.85 2.87 6.86
N CYS A 192 -2.72 2.65 6.19
CA CYS A 192 -1.55 2.04 6.82
C CYS A 192 -0.64 3.12 7.40
N PHE A 193 -0.43 3.06 8.71
CA PHE A 193 0.46 3.95 9.41
C PHE A 193 1.69 3.19 9.90
N MET A 194 2.81 3.89 9.92
CA MET A 194 4.03 3.43 10.55
C MET A 194 4.46 4.34 11.69
N VAL A 195 5.06 3.74 12.72
CA VAL A 195 5.75 4.45 13.79
C VAL A 195 7.20 4.67 13.34
N TRP A 196 7.52 5.90 12.99
CA TRP A 196 8.84 6.27 12.47
C TRP A 196 9.77 6.78 13.58
N ASP A 197 10.93 6.13 13.72
CA ASP A 197 12.03 6.64 14.55
C ASP A 197 12.93 7.52 13.68
N ARG A 198 12.88 8.84 13.90
CA ARG A 198 13.68 9.81 13.14
C ARG A 198 15.18 9.69 13.39
N LEU A 199 15.60 9.23 14.58
CA LEU A 199 17.01 9.09 14.93
C LEU A 199 17.60 7.86 14.25
N LYS A 200 16.87 6.73 14.32
CA LYS A 200 17.30 5.46 13.70
C LYS A 200 16.98 5.38 12.20
N ARG A 201 16.17 6.31 11.68
CA ARG A 201 15.67 6.34 10.29
C ARG A 201 15.04 5.01 9.89
N SER A 202 14.21 4.45 10.77
CA SER A 202 13.56 3.16 10.56
C SER A 202 12.15 3.13 11.12
N SER A 203 11.30 2.27 10.53
CA SER A 203 10.00 1.94 11.10
C SER A 203 10.18 0.97 12.26
N SER A 204 9.53 1.25 13.37
CA SER A 204 9.51 0.35 14.54
C SER A 204 8.27 -0.54 14.57
N TYR A 205 7.18 -0.13 13.95
CA TYR A 205 5.90 -0.84 13.96
C TYR A 205 4.96 -0.25 12.89
N ASN A 206 4.13 -1.09 12.27
CA ASN A 206 3.12 -0.67 11.32
C ASN A 206 1.74 -1.17 11.78
N PHE A 207 0.69 -0.41 11.51
CA PHE A 207 -0.69 -0.80 11.79
C PHE A 207 -1.64 -0.25 10.72
N ILE A 208 -2.83 -0.85 10.63
CA ILE A 208 -3.86 -0.44 9.69
C ILE A 208 -5.06 0.13 10.45
N LEU A 209 -5.54 1.28 10.00
CA LEU A 209 -6.78 1.90 10.46
C LEU A 209 -7.87 1.70 9.39
N ASN A 210 -8.82 0.82 9.65
CA ASN A 210 -9.94 0.57 8.75
C ASN A 210 -11.14 1.44 9.12
N LEU A 211 -11.69 2.17 8.16
CA LEU A 211 -12.82 3.06 8.35
C LEU A 211 -13.89 2.83 7.28
N ASN A 212 -15.15 3.04 7.65
CA ASN A 212 -16.25 3.12 6.68
C ASN A 212 -16.31 4.50 5.99
N GLN A 213 -17.29 4.70 5.10
CA GLN A 213 -17.49 5.95 4.36
C GLN A 213 -17.66 7.18 5.26
N LYS A 214 -18.23 7.00 6.45
CA LYS A 214 -18.44 8.08 7.43
C LYS A 214 -17.19 8.34 8.28
N GLY A 215 -16.10 7.60 8.07
CA GLY A 215 -14.90 7.67 8.90
C GLY A 215 -15.05 7.03 10.28
N THR A 216 -16.06 6.16 10.47
CA THR A 216 -16.19 5.35 11.70
C THR A 216 -15.22 4.17 11.62
N LEU A 217 -14.53 3.91 12.72
CA LEU A 217 -13.60 2.79 12.85
C LEU A 217 -14.30 1.43 12.68
N LEU A 218 -13.70 0.57 11.87
CA LEU A 218 -14.06 -0.83 11.68
C LEU A 218 -13.02 -1.68 12.42
N GLY A 219 -13.39 -2.26 13.56
CA GLY A 219 -12.49 -3.05 14.40
C GLY A 219 -11.76 -2.23 15.46
N ILE A 220 -10.60 -2.73 15.91
CA ILE A 220 -9.77 -2.09 16.95
C ILE A 220 -8.65 -1.27 16.33
N VAL A 221 -8.17 -0.25 17.05
CA VAL A 221 -6.90 0.38 16.71
C VAL A 221 -5.78 -0.50 17.27
N GLU A 222 -4.92 -0.99 16.39
CA GLU A 222 -3.75 -1.80 16.76
C GLU A 222 -2.61 -0.94 17.33
N LEU A 223 -2.94 -0.02 18.24
CA LEU A 223 -1.97 0.79 18.98
C LEU A 223 -2.29 0.73 20.46
N PRO A 224 -1.28 0.69 21.34
CA PRO A 224 -1.47 0.77 22.78
C PRO A 224 -1.97 2.16 23.22
N ASP A 225 -2.50 2.25 24.44
CA ASP A 225 -2.84 3.54 25.05
C ASP A 225 -1.59 4.31 25.52
N ILE A 226 -0.90 4.93 24.57
CA ILE A 226 0.31 5.71 24.86
C ILE A 226 -0.05 7.04 25.54
N LYS A 227 -1.27 7.56 25.30
CA LYS A 227 -1.71 8.81 25.91
C LYS A 227 -1.74 8.71 27.43
N HIS A 228 -2.29 7.61 27.96
CA HIS A 228 -2.37 7.39 29.41
C HIS A 228 -1.21 6.56 29.98
N ASN A 229 -0.41 5.90 29.13
CA ASN A 229 0.83 5.24 29.53
C ASN A 229 1.98 5.53 28.55
N SER A 230 2.68 6.63 28.78
CA SER A 230 3.74 7.14 27.90
C SER A 230 4.93 6.20 27.74
N THR A 231 5.15 5.26 28.67
CA THR A 231 6.23 4.26 28.57
C THR A 231 6.05 3.35 27.36
N LYS A 232 4.79 3.09 26.95
CA LYS A 232 4.46 2.35 25.72
C LYS A 232 4.82 3.11 24.43
N GLY A 233 5.21 4.38 24.54
CA GLY A 233 5.79 5.15 23.44
C GLY A 233 7.23 4.77 23.09
N LYS A 234 7.90 3.95 23.92
CA LYS A 234 9.19 3.35 23.59
C LYS A 234 8.95 1.97 23.01
N ILE A 235 9.40 1.75 21.78
CA ILE A 235 9.32 0.45 21.09
C ILE A 235 10.75 -0.02 20.87
N MET A 236 11.09 -1.18 21.41
CA MET A 236 12.38 -1.82 21.21
C MET A 236 12.52 -2.31 19.77
N THR A 237 13.76 -2.40 19.30
CA THR A 237 14.02 -2.91 17.95
C THR A 237 13.81 -4.42 17.89
N MET A 238 13.60 -4.94 16.68
CA MET A 238 13.59 -6.38 16.43
C MET A 238 14.90 -7.04 16.90
N ASP A 239 16.04 -6.38 16.73
CA ASP A 239 17.34 -6.94 17.12
C ASP A 239 17.50 -7.08 18.64
N ASP A 240 16.95 -6.14 19.42
CA ASP A 240 16.94 -6.27 20.87
C ASP A 240 16.00 -7.39 21.33
N ALA A 241 14.85 -7.56 20.65
CA ALA A 241 13.96 -8.69 20.93
C ALA A 241 14.59 -10.05 20.56
N LYS A 242 15.36 -10.10 19.46
CA LYS A 242 16.12 -11.30 19.06
C LYS A 242 17.12 -11.74 20.12
N LYS A 243 17.81 -10.79 20.77
CA LYS A 243 18.74 -11.12 21.88
C LYS A 243 18.01 -11.81 23.04
N ILE A 244 16.80 -11.36 23.36
CA ILE A 244 15.97 -11.97 24.41
C ILE A 244 15.51 -13.37 23.99
N ALA A 245 15.07 -13.54 22.74
CA ALA A 245 14.68 -14.85 22.20
C ALA A 245 15.86 -15.85 22.19
N LEU A 246 17.06 -15.41 21.77
CA LEU A 246 18.30 -16.19 21.81
C LEU A 246 18.65 -16.64 23.23
N ALA A 247 18.58 -15.73 24.21
CA ALA A 247 18.84 -16.04 25.61
C ALA A 247 17.84 -17.06 26.20
N ASN A 248 16.70 -17.28 25.54
CA ASN A 248 15.67 -18.24 25.91
C ASN A 248 15.61 -19.46 24.95
N SER A 249 16.68 -19.67 24.17
CA SER A 249 16.80 -20.78 23.20
C SER A 249 15.64 -20.85 22.19
N PHE A 250 15.08 -19.69 21.81
CA PHE A 250 13.91 -19.58 20.93
C PHE A 250 14.20 -18.73 19.68
N TYR A 251 15.40 -18.87 19.11
CA TYR A 251 15.75 -18.20 17.86
C TYR A 251 16.82 -18.97 17.09
N ASP A 252 16.58 -19.16 15.81
CA ASP A 252 17.50 -19.72 14.83
C ASP A 252 17.25 -19.10 13.44
N LYS A 253 17.94 -19.60 12.41
CA LYS A 253 17.80 -19.11 11.04
C LYS A 253 16.44 -19.40 10.38
N TYR A 254 15.63 -20.29 10.95
CA TYR A 254 14.31 -20.66 10.44
C TYR A 254 13.18 -19.96 11.19
N THR A 255 13.50 -19.29 12.29
CA THR A 255 12.55 -18.57 13.13
C THR A 255 11.97 -17.38 12.37
N LYS A 256 10.65 -17.39 12.15
CA LYS A 256 9.95 -16.25 11.57
C LYS A 256 9.74 -15.22 12.67
N VAL A 257 10.00 -13.95 12.35
CA VAL A 257 9.81 -12.84 13.28
C VAL A 257 8.86 -11.85 12.67
N ASN A 258 7.81 -11.49 13.40
CA ASN A 258 6.90 -10.41 13.03
C ASN A 258 6.57 -9.56 14.27
N SER A 259 5.75 -8.53 14.09
CA SER A 259 5.20 -7.75 15.20
C SER A 259 3.70 -7.63 15.04
N CYS A 260 2.98 -7.57 16.16
CA CYS A 260 1.55 -7.33 16.16
C CYS A 260 1.12 -6.61 17.45
N TYR A 261 -0.12 -6.13 17.45
CA TYR A 261 -0.75 -5.60 18.65
C TYR A 261 -1.41 -6.73 19.45
N TYR A 262 -0.99 -6.92 20.70
CA TYR A 262 -1.55 -7.92 21.60
C TYR A 262 -2.54 -7.30 22.58
N LYS A 263 -3.84 -7.43 22.25
CA LYS A 263 -4.95 -6.80 22.98
C LYS A 263 -4.98 -7.15 24.47
N LYS A 264 -4.60 -8.38 24.86
CA LYS A 264 -4.65 -8.87 26.26
C LYS A 264 -3.88 -7.97 27.24
N ILE A 265 -2.80 -7.38 26.78
CA ILE A 265 -1.92 -6.52 27.59
C ILE A 265 -1.79 -5.11 27.00
N ASP A 266 -2.64 -4.78 26.03
CA ASP A 266 -2.65 -3.48 25.34
C ASP A 266 -1.23 -3.06 24.91
N SER A 267 -0.49 -3.93 24.21
CA SER A 267 0.94 -3.69 23.90
C SER A 267 1.28 -4.19 22.50
N ILE A 268 2.29 -3.56 21.89
CA ILE A 268 2.95 -4.14 20.73
C ILE A 268 3.84 -5.28 21.22
N VAL A 269 3.84 -6.41 20.52
CA VAL A 269 4.70 -7.56 20.80
C VAL A 269 5.50 -7.94 19.57
N TRP A 270 6.73 -8.40 19.80
CA TRP A 270 7.49 -9.17 18.82
C TRP A 270 7.08 -10.62 18.95
N VAL A 271 6.69 -11.24 17.84
CA VAL A 271 6.31 -12.66 17.78
C VAL A 271 7.41 -13.42 17.07
N PHE A 272 7.98 -14.38 17.77
CA PHE A 272 8.92 -15.35 17.24
C PHE A 272 8.16 -16.64 17.00
N GLU A 273 8.20 -17.17 15.79
CA GLU A 273 7.48 -18.37 15.40
C GLU A 273 8.47 -19.45 14.94
N GLN A 274 8.44 -20.60 15.60
CA GLN A 274 9.21 -21.78 15.24
C GLN A 274 8.24 -22.93 14.95
N GLN A 275 8.48 -23.62 13.85
CA GLN A 275 7.70 -24.78 13.44
C GLN A 275 8.58 -26.02 13.51
N GLU A 276 8.04 -27.11 14.07
CA GLU A 276 8.72 -28.41 14.03
C GLU A 276 8.93 -28.89 12.59
N PRO A 277 10.09 -29.46 12.27
CA PRO A 277 10.39 -29.97 10.93
C PRO A 277 9.55 -31.23 10.57
N GLY A 278 9.29 -31.40 9.27
CA GLY A 278 8.66 -32.59 8.65
C GLY A 278 7.27 -32.35 8.03
N GLU A 279 6.65 -33.39 7.46
CA GLU A 279 5.32 -33.37 6.78
C GLU A 279 4.10 -33.63 7.67
N GLY A 280 2.92 -33.10 7.32
CA GLY A 280 1.67 -33.36 8.06
C GLY A 280 1.40 -32.37 9.21
N THR A 281 0.82 -32.85 10.31
CA THR A 281 0.51 -32.01 11.47
C THR A 281 1.77 -31.71 12.28
N ARG A 282 2.08 -30.42 12.47
CA ARG A 282 3.28 -29.94 13.17
C ARG A 282 2.93 -29.00 14.30
N ASN A 283 3.78 -28.95 15.33
CA ASN A 283 3.67 -27.89 16.33
C ASN A 283 4.26 -26.59 15.78
N LEU A 284 3.46 -25.53 15.83
CA LEU A 284 3.89 -24.14 15.71
C LEU A 284 3.95 -23.57 17.11
N THR A 285 5.15 -23.23 17.57
CA THR A 285 5.33 -22.53 18.85
C THR A 285 5.61 -21.06 18.58
N LYS A 286 4.94 -20.19 19.35
CA LYS A 286 5.10 -18.74 19.32
C LYS A 286 5.60 -18.24 20.67
N LEU A 287 6.66 -17.44 20.65
CA LEU A 287 7.14 -16.68 21.81
C LEU A 287 6.81 -15.20 21.60
N LEU A 288 6.05 -14.62 22.53
CA LEU A 288 5.63 -13.22 22.48
C LEU A 288 6.46 -12.41 23.47
N ILE A 289 7.16 -11.40 22.97
CA ILE A 289 7.99 -10.49 23.77
C ILE A 289 7.37 -9.09 23.69
N ASN A 290 7.07 -8.48 24.84
CA ASN A 290 6.54 -7.13 24.91
C ASN A 290 7.55 -6.13 24.34
N ALA A 291 7.17 -5.40 23.29
CA ALA A 291 8.07 -4.48 22.60
C ALA A 291 8.40 -3.22 23.43
N HIS A 292 7.70 -2.97 24.54
CA HIS A 292 7.90 -1.80 25.40
C HIS A 292 8.79 -2.12 26.61
N THR A 293 8.72 -3.35 27.12
CA THR A 293 9.39 -3.75 28.36
C THR A 293 10.47 -4.82 28.17
N GLY A 294 10.45 -5.56 27.06
CA GLY A 294 11.29 -6.74 26.83
C GLY A 294 10.85 -7.99 27.59
N ALA A 295 9.75 -7.94 28.37
CA ALA A 295 9.27 -9.12 29.08
C ALA A 295 8.66 -10.15 28.10
N ILE A 296 8.92 -11.44 28.35
CA ILE A 296 8.16 -12.52 27.70
C ILE A 296 6.76 -12.52 28.31
N VAL A 297 5.74 -12.35 27.46
CA VAL A 297 4.35 -12.22 27.91
C VAL A 297 3.50 -13.44 27.59
N ASP A 298 3.94 -14.26 26.64
CA ASP A 298 3.25 -15.50 26.30
C ASP A 298 4.17 -16.49 25.59
N ARG A 299 3.83 -17.78 25.72
CA ARG A 299 4.39 -18.86 24.92
C ARG A 299 3.26 -19.81 24.55
N VAL A 300 2.93 -19.87 23.26
CA VAL A 300 1.76 -20.60 22.77
C VAL A 300 2.22 -21.68 21.79
N THR A 301 1.78 -22.91 22.00
CA THR A 301 1.99 -24.01 21.05
C THR A 301 0.66 -24.44 20.47
N SER A 302 0.58 -24.50 19.14
CA SER A 302 -0.61 -24.93 18.40
C SER A 302 -0.24 -25.94 17.32
N LYS A 303 -1.15 -26.86 16.99
CA LYS A 303 -0.99 -27.75 15.83
C LYS A 303 -1.35 -27.01 14.55
N VAL A 304 -0.52 -27.12 13.52
CA VAL A 304 -0.76 -26.60 12.17
C VAL A 304 -0.55 -27.72 11.15
N GLU A 305 -1.40 -27.75 10.13
CA GLU A 305 -1.27 -28.68 9.01
C GLU A 305 -0.52 -27.98 7.87
N VAL A 306 0.54 -28.61 7.37
CA VAL A 306 1.32 -28.08 6.25
C VAL A 306 1.09 -28.96 5.04
N MET A 307 0.37 -28.41 4.06
CA MET A 307 0.21 -28.98 2.72
C MET A 307 1.24 -28.32 1.80
N TYR A 308 2.07 -29.13 1.14
CA TYR A 308 2.99 -28.69 0.09
C TYR A 308 2.31 -28.70 -1.28
#